data_AF-A0A8T0HZK4-F1
#
_entry.id   AF-A0A8T0HZK4-F1
#
_cell.length_a   1.000
_cell.length_b   1.000
_cell.length_c   1.000
_cell.angle_alpha   90.00
_cell.angle_beta   90.00
_cell.angle_gamma   90.00
#
_symmetry.space_group_name_H-M   'P 1'
#
loop_
_entity.id
_entity.type
_entity.pdbx_description
1 polymer ?
#
loop_
_entity_poly.entity_id
_entity_poly.type
_entity_poly.pdbx_seq_one_letter_code
_entity_poly.pdbx_strand_id
1 'polypeptide(L)'
;MTRASAIVGTLLLSHMPTPLFQSQQRCAGLVARWSSVAGTRIPALRTVVVVGGGARRRLSLLRIGGVRSAEHVGKGSALGQARLVRGKTAVTCAAGGSFVAQPSSRRKAAKKDFPPDEKLANLRKEFEKAADNKGLDAYIIPSEDAHQSEFIADCYMRRAYISGFTGSAGTAVVTKEKAALWTDGRYFLQAENELGHEWTLMRAGTPGTPSTSEWLKETLPEGARVGIDPFLFSADAGDELRRTLAEKDQELVLVYEDNLVDKVWGDARPEPPSNSLRVHELRFAGVDVATKLANLRKELSSVGATAMVVTMLDEVAWLLNMRGNDVPHSPVAYAYVVVELETATLFVDDSKVSHEVSAHLNEAGVSIKPYSSLVSEIKRLAAEGAKLWLDSARVSVAIKNAFDDACAQYYEDLEIARSRKRGSKEQTTMDKEELDGPAALHRPSPVGIAKAIKNEAELEGMRQAHLRDAAALSEFWAWLECEIVDGKKKISEVEVADHLEKFRAKQSGFLDTSFETISGSGPNGAIVHYRAEPATCGHVDDKLLFLLDSGAQFVDGTTDITRTVHFGAPSSRQKECFTRVLQVLNCSPHLRS
;
A
#
# COMPACT_ATOMS: atom_id res chain seq x y z
N MET A 1 28.64 -48.33 -33.94
CA MET A 1 28.79 -48.50 -35.41
C MET A 1 27.44 -49.00 -35.93
N THR A 2 26.73 -48.51 -36.96
CA THR A 2 26.86 -47.41 -37.97
C THR A 2 25.50 -47.39 -38.73
N ARG A 3 24.95 -46.35 -39.38
CA ARG A 3 25.34 -44.97 -39.83
C ARG A 3 24.04 -44.09 -39.77
N ALA A 4 24.09 -42.77 -39.54
CA ALA A 4 24.16 -41.68 -40.52
C ALA A 4 23.08 -41.73 -41.64
N SER A 5 22.11 -40.80 -41.70
CA SER A 5 22.16 -39.46 -42.37
C SER A 5 21.98 -39.56 -43.90
N ALA A 6 21.36 -38.63 -44.64
CA ALA A 6 20.62 -37.38 -44.37
C ALA A 6 19.79 -37.01 -45.63
N ILE A 7 18.86 -36.04 -45.54
CA ILE A 7 18.41 -35.27 -46.73
C ILE A 7 18.37 -33.77 -46.40
N VAL A 8 19.01 -32.98 -47.27
CA VAL A 8 18.96 -31.51 -47.36
C VAL A 8 18.01 -31.13 -48.49
N GLY A 9 17.26 -30.03 -48.37
CA GLY A 9 16.30 -29.62 -49.40
C GLY A 9 15.72 -28.22 -49.22
N THR A 10 16.55 -27.18 -49.29
CA THR A 10 16.08 -25.78 -49.32
C THR A 10 15.46 -25.44 -50.67
N LEU A 11 14.24 -24.90 -50.70
CA LEU A 11 13.80 -24.05 -51.81
C LEU A 11 12.86 -22.94 -51.31
N LEU A 12 13.26 -21.68 -51.54
CA LEU A 12 12.45 -20.49 -51.36
C LEU A 12 11.84 -20.10 -52.70
N LEU A 13 10.52 -19.86 -52.76
CA LEU A 13 9.95 -18.57 -53.19
C LEU A 13 8.40 -18.57 -53.31
N SER A 14 7.81 -17.66 -52.52
CA SER A 14 6.75 -16.73 -52.93
C SER A 14 5.25 -17.15 -52.92
N HIS A 15 4.45 -16.26 -52.31
CA HIS A 15 2.99 -16.05 -52.43
C HIS A 15 2.00 -17.18 -52.08
N MET A 16 1.45 -17.15 -50.85
CA MET A 16 0.03 -17.42 -50.54
C MET A 16 -0.37 -16.72 -49.21
N PRO A 17 -1.67 -16.45 -48.94
CA PRO A 17 -2.12 -15.52 -47.90
C PRO A 17 -2.38 -16.14 -46.52
N THR A 18 -2.41 -15.27 -45.50
CA THR A 18 -2.88 -15.54 -44.13
C THR A 18 -4.34 -16.00 -44.05
N PRO A 19 -4.63 -16.99 -43.18
CA PRO A 19 -5.96 -17.18 -42.59
C PRO A 19 -5.96 -16.89 -41.08
N LEU A 20 -6.33 -15.65 -40.72
CA LEU A 20 -7.04 -15.40 -39.46
C LEU A 20 -8.49 -15.93 -39.60
N PHE A 21 -9.19 -16.16 -38.48
CA PHE A 21 -10.54 -16.76 -38.37
C PHE A 21 -10.65 -18.31 -38.47
N GLN A 22 -10.00 -19.04 -37.55
CA GLN A 22 -10.53 -20.32 -37.03
C GLN A 22 -10.20 -20.51 -35.53
N SER A 23 -10.92 -19.82 -34.64
CA SER A 23 -10.84 -20.10 -33.19
C SER A 23 -12.18 -20.02 -32.44
N GLN A 24 -13.16 -19.23 -32.90
CA GLN A 24 -14.45 -19.06 -32.20
C GLN A 24 -15.31 -20.33 -32.11
N GLN A 25 -15.11 -21.34 -32.96
CA GLN A 25 -15.90 -22.59 -32.90
C GLN A 25 -15.39 -23.63 -31.89
N ARG A 26 -14.19 -23.50 -31.31
CA ARG A 26 -13.69 -24.46 -30.30
C ARG A 26 -14.17 -24.15 -28.87
N CYS A 27 -14.38 -22.89 -28.51
CA CYS A 27 -14.85 -22.51 -27.17
C CYS A 27 -16.31 -22.92 -26.91
N ALA A 28 -17.19 -22.84 -27.91
CA ALA A 28 -18.58 -23.28 -27.80
C ALA A 28 -18.72 -24.79 -27.49
N GLY A 29 -17.77 -25.60 -27.97
CA GLY A 29 -17.76 -27.06 -27.75
C GLY A 29 -17.38 -27.51 -26.34
N LEU A 30 -16.64 -26.70 -25.57
CA LEU A 30 -16.32 -27.03 -24.18
C LEU A 30 -17.47 -26.70 -23.21
N VAL A 31 -18.11 -25.54 -23.37
CA VAL A 31 -19.25 -25.14 -22.52
C VAL A 31 -20.41 -26.13 -22.66
N ALA A 32 -20.70 -26.58 -23.89
CA ALA A 32 -21.73 -27.60 -24.14
C ALA A 32 -21.44 -28.98 -23.50
N ARG A 33 -20.18 -29.29 -23.16
CA ARG A 33 -19.79 -30.55 -22.51
C ARG A 33 -19.93 -30.54 -20.99
N TRP A 34 -20.05 -29.37 -20.36
CA TRP A 34 -20.36 -29.26 -18.93
C TRP A 34 -21.88 -29.26 -18.66
N SER A 35 -22.68 -28.72 -19.58
CA SER A 35 -24.14 -28.63 -19.44
C SER A 35 -24.91 -29.97 -19.54
N SER A 36 -24.24 -31.12 -19.68
CA SER A 36 -24.90 -32.44 -19.70
C SER A 36 -24.86 -33.18 -18.35
N VAL A 37 -24.31 -32.57 -17.29
CA VAL A 37 -24.22 -33.18 -15.94
C VAL A 37 -25.15 -32.52 -14.93
N ALA A 38 -25.58 -31.27 -15.17
CA ALA A 38 -26.60 -30.58 -14.38
C ALA A 38 -27.79 -30.20 -15.28
N GLY A 39 -28.97 -30.77 -15.00
CA GLY A 39 -30.15 -30.66 -15.86
C GLY A 39 -30.87 -29.31 -15.79
N THR A 40 -30.26 -28.24 -16.31
CA THR A 40 -30.86 -26.89 -16.33
C THR A 40 -30.72 -26.24 -17.71
N ARG A 41 -31.83 -25.80 -18.32
CA ARG A 41 -31.83 -25.12 -19.63
C ARG A 41 -31.59 -23.62 -19.44
N ILE A 42 -30.48 -23.11 -19.98
CA ILE A 42 -30.19 -21.67 -20.07
C ILE A 42 -30.80 -21.12 -21.37
N PRO A 43 -31.54 -19.98 -21.35
CA PRO A 43 -32.03 -19.32 -22.56
C PRO A 43 -30.89 -18.74 -23.42
N ALA A 44 -31.09 -18.68 -24.74
CA ALA A 44 -30.05 -18.22 -25.67
C ALA A 44 -29.74 -16.72 -25.51
N LEU A 45 -28.47 -16.41 -25.23
CA LEU A 45 -27.94 -15.04 -25.17
C LEU A 45 -28.06 -14.31 -26.52
N ARG A 46 -28.39 -13.01 -26.47
CA ARG A 46 -28.25 -12.12 -27.62
C ARG A 46 -26.79 -11.73 -27.82
N THR A 47 -26.35 -11.72 -29.07
CA THR A 47 -24.96 -11.45 -29.46
C THR A 47 -24.50 -10.05 -29.05
N VAL A 48 -23.40 -9.97 -28.29
CA VAL A 48 -22.71 -8.71 -27.98
C VAL A 48 -22.12 -8.13 -29.27
N VAL A 49 -22.60 -6.95 -29.68
CA VAL A 49 -22.01 -6.20 -30.80
C VAL A 49 -20.95 -5.26 -30.24
N VAL A 50 -19.68 -5.66 -30.38
CA VAL A 50 -18.55 -4.72 -30.26
C VAL A 50 -18.59 -3.80 -31.48
N VAL A 51 -18.94 -2.52 -31.27
CA VAL A 51 -18.99 -1.52 -32.35
C VAL A 51 -17.58 -1.10 -32.75
N GLY A 52 -16.93 -1.93 -33.57
CA GLY A 52 -15.69 -1.57 -34.27
C GLY A 52 -15.98 -0.53 -35.34
N GLY A 53 -15.66 0.74 -35.07
CA GLY A 53 -15.90 1.89 -35.96
C GLY A 53 -15.06 1.89 -37.25
N GLY A 54 -15.39 1.03 -38.21
CA GLY A 54 -14.73 0.95 -39.52
C GLY A 54 -15.42 1.78 -40.59
N ALA A 55 -15.19 3.10 -40.63
CA ALA A 55 -15.65 3.95 -41.74
C ALA A 55 -14.66 5.08 -42.08
N ARG A 56 -13.72 4.82 -43.00
CA ARG A 56 -12.90 5.88 -43.61
C ARG A 56 -13.79 6.78 -44.47
N ARG A 57 -14.00 8.04 -44.07
CA ARG A 57 -14.43 9.12 -44.97
C ARG A 57 -13.34 10.19 -45.03
N ARG A 58 -13.06 10.68 -46.24
CA ARG A 58 -12.04 11.71 -46.50
C ARG A 58 -12.41 13.00 -45.74
N LEU A 59 -11.48 13.55 -44.96
CA LEU A 59 -11.56 14.93 -44.51
C LEU A 59 -11.08 15.85 -45.64
N SER A 60 -11.92 16.80 -46.04
CA SER A 60 -11.50 17.97 -46.81
C SER A 60 -10.70 18.91 -45.90
N LEU A 61 -9.53 19.38 -46.33
CA LEU A 61 -8.84 20.45 -45.60
C LEU A 61 -9.66 21.74 -45.65
N LEU A 62 -10.07 22.25 -44.49
CA LEU A 62 -10.36 23.68 -44.34
C LEU A 62 -9.05 24.38 -43.93
N ARG A 63 -8.48 25.20 -44.82
CA ARG A 63 -7.45 26.17 -44.45
C ARG A 63 -8.12 27.28 -43.63
N ILE A 64 -7.70 27.46 -42.39
CA ILE A 64 -7.86 28.74 -41.68
C ILE A 64 -6.51 29.46 -41.80
N GLY A 65 -6.48 30.52 -42.61
CA GLY A 65 -5.30 31.36 -42.75
C GLY A 65 -5.13 32.25 -41.52
N GLY A 66 -3.90 32.39 -41.05
CA GLY A 66 -3.56 33.38 -40.03
C GLY A 66 -3.37 34.77 -40.64
N VAL A 67 -3.67 35.81 -39.85
CA VAL A 67 -3.18 37.19 -40.07
C VAL A 67 -2.62 37.69 -38.73
N ARG A 68 -1.46 38.34 -38.79
CA ARG A 68 -0.77 38.92 -37.62
C ARG A 68 -1.18 40.39 -37.41
N SER A 69 -1.10 40.83 -36.15
CA SER A 69 -0.60 42.15 -35.68
C SER A 69 -0.79 43.43 -36.53
N ALA A 70 -1.36 44.46 -35.89
CA ALA A 70 -0.73 45.79 -35.85
C ALA A 70 -1.30 46.63 -34.68
N GLU A 71 -0.41 47.29 -33.93
CA GLU A 71 -0.75 48.38 -33.01
C GLU A 71 -1.03 49.67 -33.80
N HIS A 72 -1.77 50.62 -33.22
CA HIS A 72 -1.39 52.05 -33.32
C HIS A 72 -1.93 52.89 -32.16
N VAL A 73 -1.16 53.95 -31.83
CA VAL A 73 -1.27 54.77 -30.61
C VAL A 73 -2.08 56.06 -30.86
N GLY A 74 -2.84 56.51 -29.87
CA GLY A 74 -3.49 57.83 -29.84
C GLY A 74 -3.45 58.47 -28.44
N LYS A 75 -2.79 59.62 -28.30
CA LYS A 75 -2.70 60.42 -27.05
C LYS A 75 -3.86 61.42 -26.95
N GLY A 76 -4.19 61.89 -25.75
CA GLY A 76 -4.84 63.21 -25.57
C GLY A 76 -5.70 63.36 -24.32
N SER A 77 -5.37 64.32 -23.46
CA SER A 77 -6.10 64.68 -22.23
C SER A 77 -7.13 65.79 -22.45
N ALA A 78 -8.17 65.87 -21.59
CA ALA A 78 -8.35 66.99 -20.63
C ALA A 78 -9.75 67.08 -19.97
N LEU A 79 -9.74 67.46 -18.67
CA LEU A 79 -10.72 68.28 -17.92
C LEU A 79 -12.18 67.81 -17.70
N GLY A 80 -12.66 67.98 -16.45
CA GLY A 80 -14.09 68.04 -16.11
C GLY A 80 -14.45 67.53 -14.71
N GLN A 81 -14.50 68.41 -13.70
CA GLN A 81 -15.05 68.08 -12.37
C GLN A 81 -16.59 68.14 -12.39
N ALA A 82 -17.27 67.17 -11.76
CA ALA A 82 -18.65 67.35 -11.30
C ALA A 82 -18.94 66.51 -10.04
N ARG A 83 -19.49 67.16 -9.02
CA ARG A 83 -19.80 66.61 -7.68
C ARG A 83 -21.27 66.22 -7.65
N LEU A 84 -21.62 64.96 -7.39
CA LEU A 84 -23.03 64.53 -7.28
C LEU A 84 -23.46 64.26 -5.83
N VAL A 85 -24.62 64.81 -5.48
CA VAL A 85 -25.23 64.82 -4.15
C VAL A 85 -26.06 63.55 -3.93
N ARG A 86 -26.07 63.01 -2.70
CA ARG A 86 -26.96 61.90 -2.30
C ARG A 86 -28.41 62.37 -2.20
N GLY A 87 -29.21 62.09 -3.23
CA GLY A 87 -30.67 62.12 -3.13
C GLY A 87 -31.22 60.87 -2.43
N LYS A 88 -32.15 61.05 -1.50
CA LYS A 88 -32.98 59.94 -0.98
C LYS A 88 -34.26 59.86 -1.80
N THR A 89 -34.62 58.66 -2.23
CA THR A 89 -35.99 58.31 -2.64
C THR A 89 -36.37 57.02 -1.93
N ALA A 90 -37.47 57.05 -1.20
CA ALA A 90 -38.02 55.89 -0.51
C ALA A 90 -39.35 55.50 -1.17
N VAL A 91 -39.53 54.21 -1.45
CA VAL A 91 -40.81 53.61 -1.83
C VAL A 91 -40.99 52.33 -1.01
N THR A 92 -42.01 52.33 -0.17
CA THR A 92 -42.61 51.19 0.55
C THR A 92 -43.57 50.44 -0.39
N CYS A 93 -43.92 49.15 -0.26
CA CYS A 93 -43.57 48.08 0.68
C CYS A 93 -44.10 46.75 0.07
N ALA A 94 -43.46 45.60 0.32
CA ALA A 94 -44.13 44.28 0.43
C ALA A 94 -43.15 43.19 0.90
N ALA A 95 -43.60 42.36 1.85
CA ALA A 95 -43.09 41.04 2.24
C ALA A 95 -41.60 40.71 2.04
N GLY A 96 -40.81 40.79 3.12
CA GLY A 96 -39.46 40.21 3.18
C GLY A 96 -38.76 40.50 4.50
N GLY A 97 -38.28 39.46 5.18
CA GLY A 97 -37.46 39.62 6.39
C GLY A 97 -36.17 40.37 6.07
N SER A 98 -35.91 41.47 6.78
CA SER A 98 -34.71 42.29 6.60
C SER A 98 -33.46 41.58 7.13
N PHE A 99 -32.80 40.78 6.29
CA PHE A 99 -31.47 40.27 6.56
C PHE A 99 -30.43 41.39 6.42
N VAL A 100 -30.14 42.08 7.53
CA VAL A 100 -29.02 43.02 7.58
C VAL A 100 -27.72 42.22 7.59
N ALA A 101 -27.07 42.11 6.44
CA ALA A 101 -25.72 41.54 6.34
C ALA A 101 -24.74 42.40 7.16
N GLN A 102 -24.31 41.90 8.31
CA GLN A 102 -23.29 42.58 9.11
C GLN A 102 -21.91 42.45 8.43
N PRO A 103 -21.08 43.51 8.45
CA PRO A 103 -19.68 43.42 8.04
C PRO A 103 -18.95 42.32 8.80
N SER A 104 -18.02 41.62 8.12
CA SER A 104 -17.21 40.55 8.72
C SER A 104 -16.50 40.98 10.01
N SER A 105 -16.10 42.25 10.12
CA SER A 105 -15.49 42.85 11.31
C SER A 105 -16.37 42.91 12.57
N ARG A 106 -17.69 42.65 12.47
CA ARG A 106 -18.60 42.56 13.63
C ARG A 106 -19.05 41.15 13.98
N ARG A 107 -18.77 40.15 13.13
CA ARG A 107 -18.87 38.74 13.53
C ARG A 107 -17.68 38.39 14.43
N LYS A 108 -17.79 38.64 15.74
CA LYS A 108 -17.04 37.83 16.70
C LYS A 108 -17.48 36.39 16.46
N ALA A 109 -16.58 35.56 15.94
CA ALA A 109 -16.79 34.13 15.98
C ALA A 109 -16.96 33.77 17.45
N ALA A 110 -18.13 33.25 17.83
CA ALA A 110 -18.25 32.57 19.09
C ALA A 110 -17.25 31.40 19.03
N LYS A 111 -16.28 31.37 19.94
CA LYS A 111 -15.54 30.14 20.19
C LYS A 111 -16.62 29.12 20.56
N LYS A 112 -16.82 28.12 19.70
CA LYS A 112 -17.44 26.88 20.15
C LYS A 112 -16.40 26.26 21.06
N ASP A 113 -16.65 26.31 22.37
CA ASP A 113 -15.89 25.50 23.31
C ASP A 113 -16.30 24.05 23.07
N PHE A 114 -15.52 23.38 22.22
CA PHE A 114 -15.55 21.93 22.11
C PHE A 114 -14.80 21.36 23.32
N PRO A 115 -15.20 20.20 23.86
CA PRO A 115 -14.42 19.53 24.90
C PRO A 115 -13.03 19.16 24.33
N PRO A 116 -11.95 19.25 25.13
CA PRO A 116 -10.63 18.80 24.70
C PRO A 116 -10.63 17.32 24.31
N ASP A 117 -9.81 16.96 23.33
CA ASP A 117 -9.59 15.56 22.94
C ASP A 117 -8.82 14.84 24.06
N GLU A 118 -9.52 13.98 24.81
CA GLU A 118 -8.95 13.23 25.93
C GLU A 118 -7.78 12.33 25.50
N LYS A 119 -7.78 11.82 24.26
CA LYS A 119 -6.68 10.98 23.75
C LYS A 119 -5.43 11.81 23.52
N LEU A 120 -5.55 12.98 22.91
CA LEU A 120 -4.44 13.94 22.77
C LEU A 120 -3.94 14.41 24.14
N ALA A 121 -4.86 14.71 25.07
CA ALA A 121 -4.50 15.14 26.43
C ALA A 121 -3.75 14.03 27.20
N ASN A 122 -4.13 12.77 27.04
CA ASN A 122 -3.44 11.63 27.67
C ASN A 122 -2.09 11.32 27.01
N LEU A 123 -2.00 11.37 25.67
CA LEU A 123 -0.74 11.21 24.96
C LEU A 123 0.30 12.27 25.35
N ARG A 124 -0.13 13.53 25.51
CA ARG A 124 0.72 14.62 25.99
C ARG A 124 1.23 14.42 27.42
N LYS A 125 0.53 13.67 28.29
CA LYS A 125 1.05 13.28 29.62
C LYS A 125 2.13 12.20 29.52
N GLU A 126 2.01 11.28 28.58
CA GLU A 126 3.05 10.26 28.35
C GLU A 126 4.34 10.88 27.77
N PHE A 127 4.27 12.05 27.13
CA PHE A 127 5.46 12.79 26.70
C PHE A 127 6.35 13.21 27.89
N GLU A 128 5.81 13.44 29.09
CA GLU A 128 6.61 13.84 30.26
C GLU A 128 7.42 12.67 30.84
N LYS A 129 6.87 11.45 30.75
CA LYS A 129 7.46 10.22 31.29
C LYS A 129 8.45 9.56 30.32
N ALA A 130 8.27 9.79 29.02
CA ALA A 130 9.06 9.17 27.97
C ALA A 130 10.57 9.50 28.06
N ALA A 131 11.39 8.62 27.49
CA ALA A 131 12.84 8.77 27.35
C ALA A 131 13.56 9.08 28.68
N ASP A 132 13.55 8.12 29.60
CA ASP A 132 14.16 8.21 30.94
C ASP A 132 13.67 9.39 31.81
N ASN A 133 12.40 9.81 31.66
CA ASN A 133 11.85 11.03 32.26
C ASN A 133 12.56 12.34 31.82
N LYS A 134 13.30 12.34 30.70
CA LYS A 134 13.79 13.56 30.04
C LYS A 134 12.70 14.21 29.17
N GLY A 135 11.68 13.43 28.83
CA GLY A 135 10.49 13.84 28.11
C GLY A 135 10.69 14.08 26.61
N LEU A 136 9.59 14.42 25.94
CA LEU A 136 9.48 14.71 24.50
C LEU A 136 8.70 16.00 24.26
N ASP A 137 8.98 16.69 23.15
CA ASP A 137 8.25 17.87 22.67
C ASP A 137 7.25 17.51 21.55
N ALA A 138 7.54 16.46 20.79
CA ALA A 138 6.64 15.88 19.80
C ALA A 138 6.80 14.36 19.68
N TYR A 139 5.79 13.70 19.12
CA TYR A 139 5.78 12.28 18.79
C TYR A 139 5.14 12.06 17.41
N ILE A 140 5.77 11.21 16.60
CA ILE A 140 5.30 10.87 15.24
C ILE A 140 4.67 9.48 15.25
N ILE A 141 3.46 9.38 14.71
CA ILE A 141 2.62 8.17 14.70
C ILE A 141 2.29 7.84 13.24
N PRO A 142 3.06 6.95 12.61
CA PRO A 142 2.83 6.49 11.23
C PRO A 142 1.59 5.58 11.15
N SER A 143 1.22 5.14 9.94
CA SER A 143 0.19 4.11 9.72
C SER A 143 0.78 2.70 9.68
N GLU A 144 2.07 2.62 9.42
CA GLU A 144 2.86 1.43 9.19
C GLU A 144 3.09 0.63 10.48
N ASP A 145 3.19 -0.69 10.34
CA ASP A 145 3.58 -1.60 11.41
C ASP A 145 5.10 -1.89 11.40
N ALA A 146 5.53 -2.81 12.27
CA ALA A 146 6.94 -3.22 12.41
C ALA A 146 7.54 -3.93 11.17
N HIS A 147 6.73 -4.18 10.14
CA HIS A 147 7.08 -4.87 8.90
C HIS A 147 6.74 -4.04 7.64
N GLN A 148 6.39 -2.75 7.84
CA GLN A 148 6.13 -1.79 6.76
C GLN A 148 5.00 -2.27 5.83
N SER A 149 4.00 -2.95 6.41
CA SER A 149 2.84 -3.48 5.70
C SER A 149 1.90 -2.38 5.20
N GLU A 150 1.29 -2.57 4.03
CA GLU A 150 0.30 -1.63 3.44
C GLU A 150 -1.06 -1.70 4.16
N PHE A 151 -1.50 -2.93 4.45
CA PHE A 151 -2.60 -3.20 5.39
C PHE A 151 -2.00 -3.68 6.70
N ILE A 152 -2.67 -3.37 7.82
CA ILE A 152 -2.19 -3.69 9.16
C ILE A 152 -3.33 -4.30 9.98
N ALA A 153 -2.99 -5.12 10.99
CA ALA A 153 -3.98 -5.61 11.95
C ALA A 153 -4.49 -4.48 12.88
N ASP A 154 -5.72 -4.62 13.38
CA ASP A 154 -6.40 -3.61 14.21
C ASP A 154 -5.56 -3.13 15.41
N CYS A 155 -4.80 -4.04 16.04
CA CYS A 155 -3.92 -3.74 17.18
C CYS A 155 -2.76 -2.77 16.85
N TYR A 156 -2.49 -2.53 15.57
CA TYR A 156 -1.47 -1.59 15.08
C TYR A 156 -2.07 -0.30 14.51
N MET A 157 -3.40 -0.14 14.45
CA MET A 157 -4.10 1.04 13.91
C MET A 157 -4.01 2.29 14.82
N ARG A 158 -2.84 2.52 15.43
CA ARG A 158 -2.52 3.57 16.40
C ARG A 158 -2.87 4.97 15.90
N ARG A 159 -2.53 5.28 14.63
CA ARG A 159 -2.90 6.55 13.99
C ARG A 159 -4.41 6.74 13.90
N ALA A 160 -5.17 5.69 13.53
CA ALA A 160 -6.62 5.78 13.45
C ALA A 160 -7.24 5.91 14.85
N TYR A 161 -6.74 5.15 15.83
CA TYR A 161 -7.15 5.28 17.22
C TYR A 161 -6.93 6.71 17.77
N ILE A 162 -5.75 7.30 17.59
CA ILE A 162 -5.42 8.61 18.19
C ILE A 162 -6.13 9.78 17.48
N SER A 163 -6.33 9.71 16.17
CA SER A 163 -6.82 10.84 15.36
C SER A 163 -8.29 10.75 14.93
N GLY A 164 -8.88 9.55 14.99
CA GLY A 164 -10.19 9.25 14.41
C GLY A 164 -10.18 9.03 12.88
N PHE A 165 -9.09 9.38 12.18
CA PHE A 165 -9.00 9.23 10.72
C PHE A 165 -8.67 7.79 10.31
N THR A 166 -9.54 7.16 9.52
CA THR A 166 -9.57 5.70 9.24
C THR A 166 -9.04 5.29 7.85
N GLY A 167 -8.80 6.22 6.92
CA GLY A 167 -8.25 5.91 5.58
C GLY A 167 -6.89 5.20 5.65
N SER A 168 -6.47 4.42 4.64
CA SER A 168 -5.31 3.52 4.82
C SER A 168 -3.95 4.20 5.03
N ALA A 169 -3.73 5.40 4.47
CA ALA A 169 -2.43 6.07 4.50
C ALA A 169 -2.45 7.41 5.26
N GLY A 170 -1.42 7.64 6.08
CA GLY A 170 -1.17 8.94 6.70
C GLY A 170 -0.18 8.92 7.86
N THR A 171 0.25 10.10 8.28
CA THR A 171 1.18 10.27 9.41
C THR A 171 0.62 11.32 10.35
N ALA A 172 0.34 10.94 11.59
CA ALA A 172 -0.02 11.86 12.65
C ALA A 172 1.25 12.39 13.34
N VAL A 173 1.28 13.68 13.65
CA VAL A 173 2.32 14.33 14.46
C VAL A 173 1.63 15.10 15.58
N VAL A 174 1.96 14.76 16.82
CA VAL A 174 1.42 15.44 18.00
C VAL A 174 2.57 16.14 18.72
N THR A 175 2.40 17.43 18.99
CA THR A 175 3.30 18.21 19.86
C THR A 175 2.59 18.52 21.19
N LYS A 176 3.33 19.09 22.14
CA LYS A 176 2.77 19.63 23.40
C LYS A 176 1.56 20.56 23.20
N GLU A 177 1.46 21.25 22.05
CA GLU A 177 0.40 22.24 21.79
C GLU A 177 -0.48 21.95 20.56
N LYS A 178 0.03 21.21 19.57
CA LYS A 178 -0.63 21.03 18.26
C LYS A 178 -0.80 19.56 17.93
N ALA A 179 -1.76 19.25 17.06
CA ALA A 179 -1.87 17.95 16.40
C ALA A 179 -2.08 18.18 14.90
N ALA A 180 -1.36 17.45 14.07
CA ALA A 180 -1.42 17.57 12.61
C ALA A 180 -1.38 16.19 11.97
N LEU A 181 -2.07 16.03 10.84
CA LEU A 181 -2.13 14.76 10.12
C LEU A 181 -1.86 14.96 8.64
N TRP A 182 -0.83 14.29 8.13
CA TRP A 182 -0.54 14.21 6.70
C TRP A 182 -1.27 13.02 6.10
N THR A 183 -1.93 13.23 4.98
CA THR A 183 -2.44 12.16 4.11
C THR A 183 -2.43 12.66 2.67
N ASP A 184 -2.57 11.76 1.69
CA ASP A 184 -2.51 12.08 0.28
C ASP A 184 -3.89 12.38 -0.34
N GLY A 185 -3.89 12.74 -1.63
CA GLY A 185 -5.09 13.19 -2.36
C GLY A 185 -6.26 12.20 -2.39
N ARG A 186 -6.04 10.91 -2.14
CA ARG A 186 -7.11 9.89 -2.03
C ARG A 186 -8.04 10.16 -0.85
N TYR A 187 -7.51 10.72 0.24
CA TYR A 187 -8.17 10.75 1.56
C TYR A 187 -8.51 12.15 2.06
N PHE A 188 -8.23 13.20 1.29
CA PHE A 188 -8.49 14.60 1.66
C PHE A 188 -9.91 14.85 2.19
N LEU A 189 -10.95 14.38 1.48
CA LEU A 189 -12.34 14.59 1.89
C LEU A 189 -12.73 13.75 3.12
N GLN A 190 -12.16 12.55 3.25
CA GLN A 190 -12.40 11.68 4.40
C GLN A 190 -11.80 12.31 5.67
N ALA A 191 -10.53 12.75 5.61
CA ALA A 191 -9.87 13.39 6.73
C ALA A 191 -10.54 14.70 7.17
N GLU A 192 -11.14 15.48 6.24
CA GLU A 192 -11.95 16.66 6.59
C GLU A 192 -13.24 16.34 7.37
N ASN A 193 -13.78 15.12 7.21
CA ASN A 193 -14.99 14.68 7.89
C ASN A 193 -14.71 13.94 9.20
N GLU A 194 -13.62 13.18 9.28
CA GLU A 194 -13.28 12.32 10.42
C GLU A 194 -12.42 13.00 11.49
N LEU A 195 -11.56 13.96 11.12
CA LEU A 195 -10.62 14.57 12.08
C LEU A 195 -11.32 15.47 13.11
N GLY A 196 -10.93 15.30 14.37
CA GLY A 196 -11.37 16.16 15.47
C GLY A 196 -10.86 17.60 15.34
N HIS A 197 -11.56 18.55 15.99
CA HIS A 197 -11.31 19.98 15.86
C HIS A 197 -9.91 20.48 16.32
N GLU A 198 -9.15 19.70 17.10
CA GLU A 198 -7.76 19.98 17.47
C GLU A 198 -6.74 19.57 16.37
N TRP A 199 -7.15 18.77 15.39
CA TRP A 199 -6.29 18.25 14.33
C TRP A 199 -6.22 19.20 13.12
N THR A 200 -5.01 19.43 12.64
CA THR A 200 -4.74 20.17 11.39
C THR A 200 -4.49 19.18 10.25
N LEU A 201 -5.38 19.13 9.26
CA LEU A 201 -5.15 18.36 8.04
C LEU A 201 -4.06 18.99 7.17
N MET A 202 -3.02 18.21 6.89
CA MET A 202 -1.91 18.54 5.99
C MET A 202 -2.06 17.74 4.70
N ARG A 203 -2.27 18.45 3.59
CA ARG A 203 -2.57 17.84 2.28
C ARG A 203 -1.28 17.45 1.55
N ALA A 204 -0.72 16.30 1.87
CA ALA A 204 0.56 15.84 1.33
C ALA A 204 0.57 15.80 -0.20
N GLY A 205 1.71 16.15 -0.80
CA GLY A 205 1.86 16.27 -2.26
C GLY A 205 1.24 17.51 -2.90
N THR A 206 0.59 18.39 -2.13
CA THR A 206 0.12 19.70 -2.65
C THR A 206 1.19 20.79 -2.51
N PRO A 207 1.37 21.68 -3.51
CA PRO A 207 2.32 22.77 -3.42
C PRO A 207 2.05 23.68 -2.22
N GLY A 208 3.08 23.89 -1.38
CA GLY A 208 3.00 24.73 -0.19
C GLY A 208 2.59 23.99 1.11
N THR A 209 2.29 22.69 1.06
CA THR A 209 2.22 21.85 2.27
C THR A 209 3.63 21.35 2.62
N PRO A 210 4.18 21.68 3.81
CA PRO A 210 5.49 21.18 4.22
C PRO A 210 5.47 19.67 4.49
N SER A 211 6.62 19.02 4.47
CA SER A 211 6.78 17.66 4.99
C SER A 211 6.57 17.61 6.52
N THR A 212 6.45 16.41 7.08
CA THR A 212 6.39 16.19 8.54
C THR A 212 7.64 16.72 9.24
N SER A 213 8.82 16.46 8.68
CA SER A 213 10.12 16.88 9.23
C SER A 213 10.37 18.39 9.07
N GLU A 214 9.95 18.98 7.95
CA GLU A 214 9.98 20.44 7.75
C GLU A 214 9.06 21.16 8.74
N TRP A 215 7.83 20.68 8.92
CA TRP A 215 6.87 21.28 9.85
C TRP A 215 7.32 21.16 11.32
N LEU A 216 7.92 20.03 11.70
CA LEU A 216 8.54 19.87 13.02
C LEU A 216 9.68 20.87 13.23
N LYS A 217 10.60 20.97 12.26
CA LYS A 217 11.70 21.93 12.26
C LYS A 217 11.21 23.37 12.37
N GLU A 218 10.10 23.74 11.74
CA GLU A 218 9.52 25.09 11.86
C GLU A 218 8.72 25.32 13.15
N THR A 219 8.02 24.30 13.65
CA THR A 219 7.08 24.41 14.78
C THR A 219 7.75 24.31 16.14
N LEU A 220 8.83 23.54 16.26
CA LEU A 220 9.52 23.28 17.52
C LEU A 220 10.72 24.21 17.73
N PRO A 221 11.12 24.51 18.98
CA PRO A 221 12.32 25.26 19.28
C PRO A 221 13.60 24.48 18.93
N GLU A 222 14.74 25.17 19.00
CA GLU A 222 16.08 24.58 19.02
C GLU A 222 16.24 23.67 20.24
N GLY A 223 16.95 22.54 20.12
CA GLY A 223 17.10 21.56 21.21
C GLY A 223 15.87 20.69 21.50
N ALA A 224 14.78 20.82 20.73
CA ALA A 224 13.55 20.07 20.96
C ALA A 224 13.71 18.56 20.70
N ARG A 225 13.02 17.73 21.50
CA ARG A 225 13.10 16.26 21.47
C ARG A 225 11.90 15.66 20.73
N VAL A 226 12.15 15.06 19.57
CA VAL A 226 11.12 14.41 18.75
C VAL A 226 11.20 12.90 18.91
N GLY A 227 10.15 12.28 19.43
CA GLY A 227 10.08 10.84 19.63
C GLY A 227 9.49 10.09 18.44
N ILE A 228 10.05 8.91 18.17
CA ILE A 228 9.44 7.88 17.30
C ILE A 228 9.45 6.52 17.99
N ASP A 229 8.51 5.65 17.63
CA ASP A 229 8.68 4.21 17.82
C ASP A 229 9.64 3.67 16.74
N PRO A 230 10.83 3.15 17.11
CA PRO A 230 11.85 2.79 16.15
C PRO A 230 11.49 1.55 15.32
N PHE A 231 10.44 0.79 15.64
CA PHE A 231 9.99 -0.33 14.82
C PHE A 231 9.17 0.12 13.61
N LEU A 232 8.49 1.27 13.68
CA LEU A 232 7.50 1.71 12.68
C LEU A 232 8.07 2.57 11.55
N PHE A 233 9.37 2.87 11.59
CA PHE A 233 10.08 3.64 10.57
C PHE A 233 11.19 2.78 9.96
N SER A 234 11.34 2.81 8.64
CA SER A 234 12.51 2.21 7.99
C SER A 234 13.78 3.00 8.34
N ALA A 235 14.93 2.33 8.25
CA ALA A 235 16.23 2.92 8.51
C ALA A 235 16.48 4.20 7.69
N ASP A 236 16.22 4.17 6.38
CA ASP A 236 16.39 5.35 5.50
C ASP A 236 15.52 6.53 5.96
N ALA A 237 14.27 6.29 6.33
CA ALA A 237 13.34 7.32 6.81
C ALA A 237 13.77 7.87 8.19
N GLY A 238 14.27 7.03 9.09
CA GLY A 238 14.82 7.44 10.37
C GLY A 238 16.09 8.29 10.22
N ASP A 239 16.99 7.91 9.31
CA ASP A 239 18.22 8.65 9.04
C ASP A 239 17.96 9.96 8.27
N GLU A 240 16.91 10.04 7.44
CA GLU A 240 16.41 11.31 6.88
C GLU A 240 15.83 12.22 7.95
N LEU A 241 14.92 11.71 8.79
CA LEU A 241 14.33 12.47 9.90
C LEU A 241 15.41 13.00 10.85
N ARG A 242 16.39 12.17 11.23
CA ARG A 242 17.52 12.56 12.07
C ARG A 242 18.31 13.71 11.46
N ARG A 243 18.64 13.63 10.16
CA ARG A 243 19.36 14.69 9.44
C ARG A 243 18.56 15.99 9.40
N THR A 244 17.26 15.95 9.11
CA THR A 244 16.43 17.16 9.03
C THR A 244 16.27 17.85 10.37
N LEU A 245 16.12 17.09 11.47
CA LEU A 245 16.00 17.65 12.82
C LEU A 245 17.32 18.27 13.31
N ALA A 246 18.46 17.66 12.98
CA ALA A 246 19.78 18.17 13.33
C ALA A 246 20.10 19.57 12.73
N GLU A 247 19.40 20.00 11.67
CA GLU A 247 19.55 21.36 11.10
C GLU A 247 19.14 22.50 12.06
N LYS A 248 18.44 22.17 13.16
CA LYS A 248 18.09 23.09 14.26
C LYS A 248 18.45 22.53 15.63
N ASP A 249 19.48 21.68 15.70
CA ASP A 249 19.90 21.00 16.92
C ASP A 249 18.75 20.26 17.64
N GLN A 250 17.76 19.77 16.89
CA GLN A 250 16.63 18.99 17.42
C GLN A 250 17.02 17.51 17.48
N GLU A 251 16.65 16.84 18.56
CA GLU A 251 17.06 15.47 18.88
C GLU A 251 16.01 14.46 18.42
N LEU A 252 16.39 13.50 17.57
CA LEU A 252 15.56 12.31 17.29
C LEU A 252 15.75 11.26 18.39
N VAL A 253 14.69 11.09 19.20
CA VAL A 253 14.63 10.17 20.34
C VAL A 253 13.89 8.90 19.95
N LEU A 254 14.45 7.74 20.31
CA LEU A 254 13.87 6.44 20.00
C LEU A 254 13.18 5.86 21.23
N VAL A 255 11.87 5.61 21.13
CA VAL A 255 11.04 5.11 22.22
C VAL A 255 10.86 3.59 22.05
N TYR A 256 11.79 2.81 22.59
CA TYR A 256 11.77 1.35 22.52
C TYR A 256 10.77 0.70 23.48
N GLU A 257 10.56 1.27 24.67
CA GLU A 257 9.69 0.70 25.71
C GLU A 257 8.25 1.20 25.58
N ASP A 258 7.38 0.33 25.04
CA ASP A 258 5.93 0.50 24.87
C ASP A 258 5.51 1.80 24.15
N ASN A 259 4.99 1.64 22.93
CA ASN A 259 4.50 2.73 22.10
C ASN A 259 3.54 3.64 22.90
N LEU A 260 3.74 4.96 22.82
CA LEU A 260 3.00 5.92 23.66
C LEU A 260 1.50 5.91 23.35
N VAL A 261 1.09 5.54 22.13
CA VAL A 261 -0.33 5.35 21.80
C VAL A 261 -0.89 4.11 22.48
N ASP A 262 -0.13 3.02 22.57
CA ASP A 262 -0.59 1.79 23.22
C ASP A 262 -0.85 2.03 24.72
N LYS A 263 -0.04 2.88 25.39
CA LYS A 263 -0.27 3.32 26.77
C LYS A 263 -1.56 4.13 26.96
N VAL A 264 -1.94 4.92 25.94
CA VAL A 264 -3.20 5.71 25.95
C VAL A 264 -4.40 4.84 25.58
N TRP A 265 -4.20 3.84 24.72
CA TRP A 265 -5.22 2.89 24.28
C TRP A 265 -5.58 1.90 25.40
N GLY A 266 -4.57 1.45 26.16
CA GLY A 266 -4.73 0.54 27.30
C GLY A 266 -5.46 -0.75 26.93
N ASP A 267 -6.25 -1.28 27.86
CA ASP A 267 -6.98 -2.54 27.72
C ASP A 267 -8.04 -2.54 26.59
N ALA A 268 -8.32 -1.38 25.98
CA ALA A 268 -9.21 -1.27 24.82
C ALA A 268 -8.46 -1.48 23.48
N ARG A 269 -7.15 -1.71 23.51
CA ARG A 269 -6.36 -2.10 22.33
C ARG A 269 -6.69 -3.53 21.94
N PRO A 270 -7.02 -3.82 20.66
CA PRO A 270 -7.18 -5.18 20.19
C PRO A 270 -5.92 -6.00 20.44
N GLU A 271 -6.09 -7.28 20.77
CA GLU A 271 -4.96 -8.20 20.91
C GLU A 271 -4.25 -8.41 19.56
N PRO A 272 -2.93 -8.67 19.55
CA PRO A 272 -2.23 -9.13 18.35
C PRO A 272 -2.90 -10.38 17.75
N PRO A 273 -3.02 -10.48 16.42
CA PRO A 273 -3.64 -11.64 15.79
C PRO A 273 -2.82 -12.90 16.07
N SER A 274 -3.51 -13.98 16.47
CA SER A 274 -2.92 -15.27 16.84
C SER A 274 -3.29 -16.38 15.82
N ASN A 275 -3.44 -16.02 14.53
CA ASN A 275 -4.01 -16.93 13.53
C ASN A 275 -2.99 -18.01 13.11
N SER A 276 -3.46 -19.25 12.96
CA SER A 276 -2.59 -20.38 12.63
C SER A 276 -1.95 -20.26 11.25
N LEU A 277 -0.66 -20.62 11.18
CA LEU A 277 0.07 -20.78 9.93
C LEU A 277 -0.41 -22.01 9.16
N ARG A 278 -0.29 -21.96 7.84
CA ARG A 278 -0.46 -23.10 6.93
C ARG A 278 0.69 -23.22 5.94
N VAL A 279 0.99 -24.44 5.51
CA VAL A 279 1.93 -24.68 4.41
C VAL A 279 1.33 -24.20 3.08
N HIS A 280 2.16 -23.63 2.22
CA HIS A 280 1.83 -23.35 0.82
C HIS A 280 2.43 -24.45 -0.05
N GLU A 281 1.57 -25.34 -0.53
CA GLU A 281 1.98 -26.58 -1.20
C GLU A 281 2.91 -26.33 -2.40
N LEU A 282 3.88 -27.24 -2.58
CA LEU A 282 4.88 -27.16 -3.66
C LEU A 282 4.26 -27.07 -5.07
N ARG A 283 3.06 -27.64 -5.28
CA ARG A 283 2.33 -27.55 -6.55
C ARG A 283 1.91 -26.12 -6.93
N PHE A 284 1.83 -25.21 -5.96
CA PHE A 284 1.56 -23.78 -6.17
C PHE A 284 2.84 -22.96 -6.11
N ALA A 285 3.74 -23.28 -5.18
CA ALA A 285 5.01 -22.56 -5.00
C ALA A 285 6.01 -22.79 -6.14
N GLY A 286 5.99 -23.96 -6.78
CA GLY A 286 6.90 -24.39 -7.86
C GLY A 286 8.35 -24.68 -7.44
N VAL A 287 8.83 -24.07 -6.35
CA VAL A 287 10.18 -24.22 -5.80
C VAL A 287 10.08 -24.41 -4.28
N ASP A 288 10.79 -25.40 -3.75
CA ASP A 288 10.83 -25.73 -2.32
C ASP A 288 11.67 -24.72 -1.50
N VAL A 289 11.54 -24.80 -0.17
CA VAL A 289 12.19 -23.87 0.76
C VAL A 289 13.71 -24.03 0.77
N ALA A 290 14.22 -25.26 0.73
CA ALA A 290 15.66 -25.53 0.76
C ALA A 290 16.35 -24.97 -0.50
N THR A 291 15.73 -25.12 -1.68
CA THR A 291 16.20 -24.52 -2.93
C THR A 291 16.16 -22.99 -2.89
N LYS A 292 15.11 -22.38 -2.31
CA LYS A 292 15.04 -20.91 -2.12
C LYS A 292 16.13 -20.40 -1.18
N LEU A 293 16.33 -21.03 -0.03
CA LEU A 293 17.41 -20.70 0.92
C LEU A 293 18.80 -20.90 0.31
N ALA A 294 19.03 -21.99 -0.44
CA ALA A 294 20.28 -22.25 -1.13
C ALA A 294 20.60 -21.21 -2.21
N ASN A 295 19.59 -20.66 -2.89
CA ASN A 295 19.79 -19.55 -3.83
C ASN A 295 20.05 -18.24 -3.10
N LEU A 296 19.34 -17.94 -2.02
CA LEU A 296 19.62 -16.76 -1.18
C LEU A 296 21.05 -16.77 -0.63
N ARG A 297 21.53 -17.91 -0.14
CA ARG A 297 22.92 -18.07 0.37
C ARG A 297 24.00 -17.83 -0.69
N LYS A 298 23.72 -18.11 -1.97
CA LYS A 298 24.61 -17.75 -3.09
C LYS A 298 24.68 -16.24 -3.27
N GLU A 299 23.56 -15.53 -3.15
CA GLU A 299 23.53 -14.06 -3.17
C GLU A 299 24.26 -13.46 -1.96
N LEU A 300 24.09 -14.02 -0.75
CA LEU A 300 24.87 -13.57 0.42
C LEU A 300 26.39 -13.71 0.15
N SER A 301 26.80 -14.89 -0.31
CA SER A 301 28.20 -15.20 -0.62
C SER A 301 28.76 -14.32 -1.75
N SER A 302 27.95 -13.97 -2.76
CA SER A 302 28.40 -13.18 -3.92
C SER A 302 28.73 -11.71 -3.56
N VAL A 303 28.09 -11.16 -2.51
CA VAL A 303 28.35 -9.82 -2.00
C VAL A 303 29.22 -9.77 -0.74
N GLY A 304 29.62 -10.93 -0.21
CA GLY A 304 30.39 -11.03 1.03
C GLY A 304 29.58 -10.86 2.32
N ALA A 305 28.26 -11.02 2.26
CA ALA A 305 27.41 -11.10 3.45
C ALA A 305 27.47 -12.50 4.08
N THR A 306 27.38 -12.57 5.40
CA THR A 306 27.30 -13.86 6.14
C THR A 306 25.91 -14.13 6.70
N ALA A 307 25.07 -13.10 6.82
CA ALA A 307 23.68 -13.19 7.25
C ALA A 307 22.78 -12.16 6.54
N MET A 308 21.47 -12.40 6.54
CA MET A 308 20.44 -11.44 6.16
C MET A 308 19.25 -11.55 7.11
N VAL A 309 18.64 -10.41 7.42
CA VAL A 309 17.31 -10.35 8.05
C VAL A 309 16.24 -10.01 7.00
N VAL A 310 15.16 -10.80 6.98
CA VAL A 310 13.99 -10.60 6.12
C VAL A 310 12.86 -10.08 7.01
N THR A 311 12.40 -8.86 6.73
CA THR A 311 11.38 -8.15 7.53
C THR A 311 10.01 -8.09 6.88
N MET A 312 9.95 -8.03 5.54
CA MET A 312 8.68 -7.94 4.82
C MET A 312 7.89 -9.26 4.93
N LEU A 313 6.64 -9.20 5.39
CA LEU A 313 5.83 -10.40 5.69
C LEU A 313 5.57 -11.28 4.47
N ASP A 314 5.47 -10.68 3.27
CA ASP A 314 5.27 -11.39 2.01
C ASP A 314 6.55 -12.07 1.51
N GLU A 315 7.73 -11.50 1.80
CA GLU A 315 9.03 -12.15 1.58
C GLU A 315 9.22 -13.34 2.53
N VAL A 316 8.89 -13.19 3.81
CA VAL A 316 8.91 -14.28 4.80
C VAL A 316 7.98 -15.43 4.37
N ALA A 317 6.74 -15.11 3.99
CA ALA A 317 5.76 -16.08 3.49
C ALA A 317 6.22 -16.78 2.19
N TRP A 318 6.81 -16.03 1.25
CA TRP A 318 7.31 -16.61 -0.01
C TRP A 318 8.57 -17.46 0.19
N LEU A 319 9.51 -17.04 1.02
CA LEU A 319 10.78 -17.73 1.25
C LEU A 319 10.55 -19.10 1.91
N LEU A 320 9.66 -19.16 2.90
CA LEU A 320 9.38 -20.36 3.69
C LEU A 320 8.20 -21.19 3.18
N ASN A 321 7.61 -20.87 2.02
CA ASN A 321 6.41 -21.55 1.48
C ASN A 321 5.33 -21.74 2.55
N MET A 322 4.99 -20.67 3.27
CA MET A 322 3.95 -20.66 4.30
C MET A 322 3.03 -19.46 4.11
N ARG A 323 1.83 -19.52 4.66
CA ARG A 323 0.85 -18.42 4.65
C ARG A 323 0.22 -18.29 6.02
N GLY A 324 -0.24 -17.09 6.34
CA GLY A 324 -1.03 -16.79 7.53
C GLY A 324 -2.34 -16.11 7.17
N ASN A 325 -2.98 -15.51 8.18
CA ASN A 325 -4.13 -14.64 8.03
C ASN A 325 -4.16 -13.56 9.13
N ASP A 326 -2.98 -13.02 9.49
CA ASP A 326 -2.87 -12.01 10.54
C ASP A 326 -3.22 -10.60 10.05
N VAL A 327 -2.96 -10.33 8.77
CA VAL A 327 -3.18 -9.03 8.13
C VAL A 327 -4.42 -9.14 7.22
N PRO A 328 -5.42 -8.26 7.35
CA PRO A 328 -6.59 -8.26 6.48
C PRO A 328 -6.21 -8.30 5.00
N HIS A 329 -6.94 -9.11 4.22
CA HIS A 329 -6.75 -9.29 2.77
C HIS A 329 -5.40 -9.85 2.31
N SER A 330 -4.45 -10.09 3.23
CA SER A 330 -3.07 -10.45 2.94
C SER A 330 -2.72 -11.78 3.61
N PRO A 331 -2.43 -12.87 2.87
CA PRO A 331 -2.28 -14.22 3.43
C PRO A 331 -0.91 -14.44 4.10
N VAL A 332 -0.56 -13.56 5.03
CA VAL A 332 0.73 -13.48 5.74
C VAL A 332 0.54 -13.55 7.26
N ALA A 333 1.62 -13.72 8.00
CA ALA A 333 1.64 -13.72 9.46
C ALA A 333 2.80 -12.86 9.98
N TYR A 334 2.62 -12.23 11.14
CA TYR A 334 3.65 -11.43 11.81
C TYR A 334 4.86 -12.29 12.18
N ALA A 335 5.94 -12.14 11.41
CA ALA A 335 7.14 -12.95 11.54
C ALA A 335 8.36 -12.28 10.89
N TYR A 336 9.55 -12.66 11.37
CA TYR A 336 10.84 -12.31 10.75
C TYR A 336 11.61 -13.59 10.40
N VAL A 337 12.54 -13.52 9.45
CA VAL A 337 13.47 -14.62 9.19
C VAL A 337 14.91 -14.10 9.19
N VAL A 338 15.80 -14.79 9.89
CA VAL A 338 17.24 -14.63 9.75
C VAL A 338 17.78 -15.81 8.95
N VAL A 339 18.54 -15.52 7.88
CA VAL A 339 19.23 -16.53 7.08
C VAL A 339 20.73 -16.30 7.18
N GLU A 340 21.44 -17.30 7.69
CA GLU A 340 22.89 -17.38 7.73
C GLU A 340 23.39 -18.31 6.59
N LEU A 341 24.70 -18.42 6.42
CA LEU A 341 25.30 -19.27 5.38
C LEU A 341 24.88 -20.75 5.50
N GLU A 342 24.72 -21.27 6.72
CA GLU A 342 24.38 -22.69 6.98
C GLU A 342 23.00 -22.87 7.64
N THR A 343 22.59 -21.92 8.50
CA THR A 343 21.36 -21.96 9.31
C THR A 343 20.27 -21.01 8.79
N ALA A 344 19.03 -21.25 9.21
CA ALA A 344 17.91 -20.34 9.00
C ALA A 344 16.98 -20.40 10.23
N THR A 345 16.43 -19.25 10.62
CA THR A 345 15.63 -19.11 11.84
C THR A 345 14.41 -18.25 11.58
N LEU A 346 13.22 -18.80 11.81
CA LEU A 346 11.93 -18.10 11.83
C LEU A 346 11.67 -17.55 13.23
N PHE A 347 11.35 -16.25 13.31
CA PHE A 347 10.92 -15.57 14.52
C PHE A 347 9.41 -15.32 14.42
N VAL A 348 8.63 -16.06 15.19
CA VAL A 348 7.16 -16.02 15.14
C VAL A 348 6.59 -16.32 16.53
N ASP A 349 5.30 -16.03 16.72
CA ASP A 349 4.52 -16.55 17.83
C ASP A 349 4.34 -18.07 17.68
N ASP A 350 4.76 -18.84 18.68
CA ASP A 350 4.77 -20.30 18.62
C ASP A 350 3.35 -20.90 18.67
N SER A 351 2.38 -20.16 19.21
CA SER A 351 0.96 -20.56 19.19
C SER A 351 0.40 -20.71 17.78
N LYS A 352 1.02 -20.06 16.78
CA LYS A 352 0.62 -20.11 15.37
C LYS A 352 1.15 -21.32 14.62
N VAL A 353 2.14 -22.03 15.18
CA VAL A 353 2.87 -23.10 14.50
C VAL A 353 2.20 -24.44 14.72
N SER A 354 1.50 -24.94 13.69
CA SER A 354 0.96 -26.30 13.71
C SER A 354 2.06 -27.37 13.58
N HIS A 355 1.76 -28.62 13.94
CA HIS A 355 2.68 -29.75 13.71
C HIS A 355 3.06 -29.91 12.22
N GLU A 356 2.13 -29.63 11.30
CA GLU A 356 2.39 -29.66 9.86
C GLU A 356 3.42 -28.60 9.45
N VAL A 357 3.24 -27.36 9.90
CA VAL A 357 4.16 -26.25 9.60
C VAL A 357 5.52 -26.49 10.25
N SER A 358 5.54 -26.98 11.49
CA SER A 358 6.79 -27.38 12.17
C SER A 358 7.53 -28.47 11.40
N ALA A 359 6.84 -29.51 10.92
CA ALA A 359 7.47 -30.57 10.13
C ALA A 359 8.05 -30.05 8.80
N HIS A 360 7.29 -29.23 8.07
CA HIS A 360 7.72 -28.59 6.82
C HIS A 360 8.95 -27.68 7.01
N LEU A 361 9.00 -26.90 8.08
CA LEU A 361 10.15 -26.05 8.41
C LEU A 361 11.37 -26.88 8.83
N ASN A 362 11.19 -27.91 9.65
CA ASN A 362 12.25 -28.82 10.07
C ASN A 362 12.87 -29.60 8.89
N GLU A 363 12.04 -30.06 7.93
CA GLU A 363 12.52 -30.71 6.69
C GLU A 363 13.41 -29.78 5.85
N ALA A 364 13.10 -28.47 5.84
CA ALA A 364 13.89 -27.45 5.19
C ALA A 364 15.10 -26.93 6.01
N GLY A 365 15.32 -27.46 7.23
CA GLY A 365 16.40 -27.03 8.12
C GLY A 365 16.19 -25.65 8.77
N VAL A 366 14.94 -25.21 8.92
CA VAL A 366 14.57 -23.91 9.50
C VAL A 366 14.17 -24.09 10.97
N SER A 367 14.92 -23.45 11.86
CA SER A 367 14.60 -23.42 13.29
C SER A 367 13.57 -22.34 13.63
N ILE A 368 12.93 -22.43 14.79
CA ILE A 368 11.88 -21.51 15.24
C ILE A 368 12.29 -20.89 16.59
N LYS A 369 12.15 -19.56 16.71
CA LYS A 369 12.34 -18.78 17.94
C LYS A 369 11.13 -17.85 18.17
N PRO A 370 10.89 -17.39 19.42
CA PRO A 370 9.83 -16.42 19.70
C PRO A 370 10.03 -15.10 18.95
N TYR A 371 8.95 -14.52 18.44
CA TYR A 371 8.94 -13.24 17.68
C TYR A 371 9.77 -12.13 18.36
N SER A 372 9.59 -11.97 19.67
CA SER A 372 10.30 -10.95 20.48
C SER A 372 11.82 -11.13 20.60
N SER A 373 12.37 -12.30 20.27
CA SER A 373 13.81 -12.61 20.40
C SER A 373 14.66 -12.15 19.21
N LEU A 374 14.06 -11.55 18.17
CA LEU A 374 14.80 -11.07 17.00
C LEU A 374 15.91 -10.09 17.40
N VAL A 375 15.62 -9.10 18.25
CA VAL A 375 16.59 -8.04 18.60
C VAL A 375 17.82 -8.62 19.30
N SER A 376 17.64 -9.64 20.15
CA SER A 376 18.76 -10.38 20.74
C SER A 376 19.55 -11.19 19.72
N GLU A 377 18.91 -11.74 18.68
CA GLU A 377 19.62 -12.44 17.60
C GLU A 377 20.47 -11.47 16.78
N ILE A 378 19.94 -10.30 16.44
CA ILE A 378 20.67 -9.28 15.67
C ILE A 378 21.93 -8.83 16.43
N LYS A 379 21.83 -8.69 17.76
CA LYS A 379 23.00 -8.42 18.62
C LYS A 379 23.98 -9.61 18.68
N ARG A 380 23.51 -10.86 18.70
CA ARG A 380 24.36 -12.06 18.60
C ARG A 380 25.17 -12.05 17.29
N LEU A 381 24.52 -11.80 16.16
CA LEU A 381 25.16 -11.76 14.85
C LEU A 381 26.31 -10.73 14.81
N ALA A 382 26.08 -9.51 15.33
CA ALA A 382 27.13 -8.50 15.43
C ALA A 382 28.30 -8.96 16.32
N ALA A 383 28.01 -9.53 17.51
CA ALA A 383 29.03 -10.04 18.42
C ALA A 383 29.88 -11.20 17.83
N GLU A 384 29.31 -11.96 16.90
CA GLU A 384 30.00 -13.03 16.15
C GLU A 384 30.72 -12.55 14.87
N GLY A 385 30.74 -11.24 14.60
CA GLY A 385 31.43 -10.66 13.44
C GLY A 385 30.64 -10.73 12.13
N ALA A 386 29.32 -10.87 12.18
CA ALA A 386 28.52 -11.06 10.96
C ALA A 386 28.54 -9.84 10.03
N LYS A 387 28.55 -10.10 8.72
CA LYS A 387 28.33 -9.11 7.67
C LYS A 387 26.86 -9.18 7.27
N LEU A 388 26.05 -8.33 7.90
CA LEU A 388 24.60 -8.42 7.84
C LEU A 388 24.05 -7.62 6.66
N TRP A 389 23.40 -8.31 5.72
CA TRP A 389 22.63 -7.70 4.65
C TRP A 389 21.37 -7.04 5.23
N LEU A 390 21.23 -5.73 5.01
CA LEU A 390 20.11 -4.91 5.44
C LEU A 390 19.49 -4.17 4.24
N ASP A 391 18.19 -4.34 3.99
CA ASP A 391 17.46 -3.47 3.07
C ASP A 391 17.01 -2.21 3.82
N SER A 392 17.79 -1.13 3.79
CA SER A 392 17.56 0.09 4.60
C SER A 392 16.27 0.84 4.27
N ALA A 393 15.70 0.61 3.08
CA ALA A 393 14.39 1.13 2.71
C ALA A 393 13.24 0.38 3.40
N ARG A 394 13.51 -0.82 3.94
CA ARG A 394 12.53 -1.71 4.60
C ARG A 394 12.82 -1.90 6.08
N VAL A 395 14.00 -2.42 6.44
CA VAL A 395 14.35 -2.76 7.81
C VAL A 395 14.15 -1.58 8.75
N SER A 396 13.58 -1.85 9.92
CA SER A 396 13.25 -0.79 10.87
C SER A 396 14.47 -0.17 11.53
N VAL A 397 14.34 1.09 11.97
CA VAL A 397 15.37 1.80 12.76
C VAL A 397 15.78 0.98 13.98
N ALA A 398 14.84 0.27 14.62
CA ALA A 398 15.09 -0.60 15.76
C ALA A 398 16.10 -1.72 15.44
N ILE A 399 15.94 -2.40 14.31
CA ILE A 399 16.81 -3.51 13.90
C ILE A 399 18.18 -2.99 13.44
N LYS A 400 18.21 -1.91 12.64
CA LYS A 400 19.49 -1.29 12.21
C LYS A 400 20.31 -0.85 13.42
N ASN A 401 19.73 -0.08 14.34
CA ASN A 401 20.48 0.43 15.49
C ASN A 401 20.88 -0.69 16.45
N ALA A 402 20.04 -1.71 16.66
CA ALA A 402 20.42 -2.86 17.47
C ALA A 402 21.64 -3.60 16.91
N PHE A 403 21.85 -3.58 15.59
CA PHE A 403 23.06 -4.08 14.95
C PHE A 403 24.23 -3.09 15.08
N ASP A 404 24.02 -1.82 14.72
CA ASP A 404 25.07 -0.78 14.74
C ASP A 404 25.66 -0.58 16.16
N ASP A 405 24.81 -0.54 17.20
CA ASP A 405 25.22 -0.42 18.61
C ASP A 405 26.06 -1.65 19.05
N ALA A 406 25.69 -2.85 18.58
CA ALA A 406 26.41 -4.08 18.90
C ALA A 406 27.74 -4.20 18.12
N CYS A 407 27.80 -3.66 16.90
CA CYS A 407 29.05 -3.48 16.17
C CYS A 407 29.98 -2.52 16.92
N ALA A 408 29.47 -1.39 17.43
CA ALA A 408 30.25 -0.44 18.21
C ALA A 408 30.83 -1.10 19.48
N GLN A 409 30.00 -1.85 20.23
CA GLN A 409 30.46 -2.62 21.40
C GLN A 409 31.53 -3.65 21.05
N TYR A 410 31.37 -4.38 19.94
CA TYR A 410 32.36 -5.35 19.46
C TYR A 410 33.74 -4.71 19.23
N TYR A 411 33.77 -3.54 18.59
CA TYR A 411 35.04 -2.82 18.36
C TYR A 411 35.63 -2.23 19.64
N GLU A 412 34.80 -1.72 20.57
CA GLU A 412 35.27 -1.27 21.89
C GLU A 412 35.89 -2.42 22.70
N ASP A 413 35.25 -3.60 22.72
CA ASP A 413 35.76 -4.79 23.41
C ASP A 413 37.10 -5.27 22.80
N LEU A 414 37.25 -5.18 21.47
CA LEU A 414 38.52 -5.45 20.79
C LEU A 414 39.62 -4.44 21.17
N GLU A 415 39.31 -3.15 21.24
CA GLU A 415 40.28 -2.13 21.70
C GLU A 415 40.70 -2.35 23.16
N ILE A 416 39.75 -2.68 24.04
CA ILE A 416 40.03 -3.03 25.44
C ILE A 416 40.92 -4.28 25.50
N ALA A 417 40.64 -5.32 24.72
CA ALA A 417 41.47 -6.53 24.65
C ALA A 417 42.89 -6.24 24.13
N ARG A 418 43.02 -5.39 23.10
CA ARG A 418 44.32 -4.91 22.57
C ARG A 418 45.10 -4.13 23.63
N SER A 419 44.45 -3.23 24.37
CA SER A 419 45.11 -2.44 25.43
C SER A 419 45.72 -3.32 26.53
N ARG A 420 45.04 -4.43 26.89
CA ARG A 420 45.53 -5.44 27.86
C ARG A 420 46.70 -6.28 27.31
N LYS A 421 46.73 -6.57 26.00
CA LYS A 421 47.81 -7.33 25.34
C LYS A 421 49.07 -6.51 25.03
N ARG A 422 49.01 -5.18 25.07
CA ARG A 422 50.11 -4.27 24.69
C ARG A 422 51.37 -4.35 25.58
N GLY A 423 51.36 -5.20 26.62
CA GLY A 423 52.53 -5.59 27.43
C GLY A 423 53.32 -6.80 26.90
N SER A 424 52.84 -7.51 25.86
CA SER A 424 53.51 -8.68 25.25
C SER A 424 53.92 -8.42 23.80
N LYS A 425 55.13 -8.85 23.42
CA LYS A 425 55.73 -8.65 22.08
C LYS A 425 55.17 -9.62 21.03
N GLU A 426 53.94 -9.40 20.57
CA GLU A 426 53.39 -10.06 19.37
C GLU A 426 52.44 -9.07 18.67
N GLN A 427 52.87 -8.52 17.53
CA GLN A 427 52.24 -7.33 16.93
C GLN A 427 52.23 -7.36 15.38
N THR A 428 52.08 -8.54 14.78
CA THR A 428 52.17 -8.73 13.31
C THR A 428 51.09 -9.61 12.68
N THR A 429 50.11 -10.09 13.45
CA THR A 429 48.98 -10.90 12.94
C THR A 429 47.61 -10.22 13.04
N MET A 430 47.46 -9.16 13.85
CA MET A 430 46.14 -8.62 14.22
C MET A 430 45.57 -7.53 13.28
N ASP A 431 46.35 -6.99 12.35
CA ASP A 431 45.88 -5.95 11.40
C ASP A 431 44.83 -6.49 10.39
N LYS A 432 44.66 -7.83 10.30
CA LYS A 432 43.63 -8.47 9.48
C LYS A 432 42.28 -8.59 10.17
N GLU A 433 42.24 -8.77 11.49
CA GLU A 433 40.98 -8.93 12.24
C GLU A 433 40.14 -7.65 12.21
N GLU A 434 40.79 -6.49 12.08
CA GLU A 434 40.14 -5.18 11.97
C GLU A 434 39.41 -4.96 10.62
N LEU A 435 39.77 -5.70 9.57
CA LEU A 435 39.08 -5.71 8.28
C LEU A 435 37.95 -6.75 8.17
N ASP A 436 37.78 -7.63 9.17
CA ASP A 436 36.87 -8.77 9.11
C ASP A 436 35.83 -8.82 10.24
N GLY A 437 35.70 -7.72 10.99
CA GLY A 437 34.65 -7.53 12.01
C GLY A 437 33.24 -7.33 11.42
N PRO A 438 32.22 -7.15 12.29
CA PRO A 438 30.84 -7.05 11.88
C PRO A 438 30.56 -5.76 11.11
N ALA A 439 29.76 -5.86 10.05
CA ALA A 439 29.48 -4.74 9.17
C ALA A 439 28.09 -4.83 8.52
N ALA A 440 27.40 -3.69 8.41
CA ALA A 440 26.14 -3.59 7.71
C ALA A 440 26.36 -3.47 6.20
N LEU A 441 25.63 -4.26 5.41
CA LEU A 441 25.65 -4.25 3.95
C LEU A 441 24.29 -3.77 3.43
N HIS A 442 24.18 -2.47 3.16
CA HIS A 442 22.93 -1.84 2.74
C HIS A 442 22.61 -2.11 1.26
N ARG A 443 21.63 -2.98 1.00
CA ARG A 443 21.22 -3.42 -0.35
C ARG A 443 19.74 -3.84 -0.37
N PRO A 444 18.99 -3.61 -1.46
CA PRO A 444 17.62 -4.11 -1.61
C PRO A 444 17.51 -5.62 -1.41
N SER A 445 16.38 -6.10 -0.90
CA SER A 445 16.15 -7.53 -0.67
C SER A 445 16.22 -8.34 -1.98
N PRO A 446 17.09 -9.37 -2.08
CA PRO A 446 17.11 -10.28 -3.22
C PRO A 446 15.87 -11.18 -3.24
N VAL A 447 15.20 -11.39 -2.10
CA VAL A 447 13.94 -12.15 -2.01
C VAL A 447 12.81 -11.39 -2.73
N GLY A 448 12.72 -10.07 -2.52
CA GLY A 448 11.77 -9.20 -3.21
C GLY A 448 11.91 -9.23 -4.73
N ILE A 449 13.15 -9.24 -5.23
CA ILE A 449 13.46 -9.36 -6.66
C ILE A 449 13.11 -10.77 -7.18
N ALA A 450 13.51 -11.83 -6.45
CA ALA A 450 13.25 -13.21 -6.86
C ALA A 450 11.74 -13.49 -6.99
N LYS A 451 10.93 -13.10 -6.01
CA LYS A 451 9.46 -13.30 -6.04
C LYS A 451 8.73 -12.37 -7.01
N ALA A 452 9.39 -11.35 -7.58
CA ALA A 452 8.79 -10.51 -8.61
C ALA A 452 8.55 -11.31 -9.90
N ILE A 453 9.49 -12.21 -10.26
CA ILE A 453 9.44 -13.05 -11.45
C ILE A 453 8.82 -14.41 -11.08
N LYS A 454 7.59 -14.65 -11.55
CA LYS A 454 6.83 -15.88 -11.21
C LYS A 454 7.35 -17.06 -12.02
N ASN A 455 7.52 -18.20 -11.36
CA ASN A 455 7.81 -19.47 -12.04
C ASN A 455 6.54 -20.08 -12.68
N GLU A 456 6.66 -21.14 -13.47
CA GLU A 456 5.51 -21.70 -14.21
C GLU A 456 4.37 -22.22 -13.31
N ALA A 457 4.65 -22.70 -12.10
CA ALA A 457 3.61 -23.13 -11.17
C ALA A 457 2.85 -21.92 -10.59
N GLU A 458 3.57 -20.87 -10.20
CA GLU A 458 2.99 -19.60 -9.75
C GLU A 458 2.20 -18.92 -10.88
N LEU A 459 2.72 -18.93 -12.12
CA LEU A 459 2.02 -18.41 -13.30
C LEU A 459 0.75 -19.19 -13.62
N GLU A 460 0.78 -20.52 -13.53
CA GLU A 460 -0.42 -21.33 -13.78
C GLU A 460 -1.46 -21.15 -12.66
N GLY A 461 -1.05 -21.12 -11.40
CA GLY A 461 -1.93 -20.79 -10.27
C GLY A 461 -2.61 -19.43 -10.47
N MET A 462 -1.86 -18.40 -10.87
CA MET A 462 -2.41 -17.09 -11.21
C MET A 462 -3.41 -17.14 -12.38
N ARG A 463 -3.14 -17.90 -13.46
CA ARG A 463 -4.09 -18.08 -14.58
C ARG A 463 -5.39 -18.75 -14.10
N GLN A 464 -5.28 -19.78 -13.27
CA GLN A 464 -6.43 -20.54 -12.77
C GLN A 464 -7.26 -19.71 -11.76
N ALA A 465 -6.62 -18.93 -10.88
CA ALA A 465 -7.28 -17.98 -10.00
C ALA A 465 -8.07 -16.92 -10.79
N HIS A 466 -7.44 -16.28 -11.78
CA HIS A 466 -8.11 -15.31 -12.65
C HIS A 466 -9.26 -15.92 -13.46
N LEU A 467 -9.15 -17.18 -13.89
CA LEU A 467 -10.24 -17.86 -14.61
C LEU A 467 -11.47 -18.09 -13.72
N ARG A 468 -11.26 -18.52 -12.46
CA ARG A 468 -12.36 -18.71 -11.49
C ARG A 468 -12.98 -17.40 -11.05
N ASP A 469 -12.16 -16.37 -10.82
CA ASP A 469 -12.66 -15.03 -10.46
C ASP A 469 -13.44 -14.39 -11.62
N ALA A 470 -12.98 -14.56 -12.86
CA ALA A 470 -13.72 -14.13 -14.04
C ALA A 470 -15.07 -14.86 -14.21
N ALA A 471 -15.16 -16.13 -13.80
CA ALA A 471 -16.43 -16.87 -13.78
C ALA A 471 -17.39 -16.32 -12.69
N ALA A 472 -16.90 -16.13 -11.46
CA ALA A 472 -17.66 -15.51 -10.37
C ALA A 472 -18.18 -14.11 -10.74
N LEU A 473 -17.32 -13.27 -11.30
CA LEU A 473 -17.68 -11.94 -11.80
C LEU A 473 -18.70 -12.01 -12.93
N SER A 474 -18.61 -12.98 -13.84
CA SER A 474 -19.58 -13.13 -14.94
C SER A 474 -20.98 -13.48 -14.41
N GLU A 475 -21.08 -14.37 -13.42
CA GLU A 475 -22.36 -14.66 -12.74
C GLU A 475 -22.88 -13.45 -11.96
N PHE A 476 -22.01 -12.77 -11.22
CA PHE A 476 -22.34 -11.59 -10.43
C PHE A 476 -22.84 -10.43 -11.31
N TRP A 477 -22.15 -10.10 -12.42
CA TRP A 477 -22.57 -9.01 -13.31
C TRP A 477 -23.89 -9.31 -14.00
N ALA A 478 -24.14 -10.56 -14.39
CA ALA A 478 -25.43 -10.98 -14.94
C ALA A 478 -26.56 -10.88 -13.90
N TRP A 479 -26.31 -11.29 -12.65
CA TRP A 479 -27.25 -11.09 -11.55
C TRP A 479 -27.54 -9.61 -11.30
N LEU A 480 -26.50 -8.77 -11.18
CA LEU A 480 -26.63 -7.35 -10.88
C LEU A 480 -27.36 -6.59 -12.00
N GLU A 481 -27.10 -6.93 -13.26
CA GLU A 481 -27.83 -6.40 -14.41
C GLU A 481 -29.32 -6.78 -14.35
N CYS A 482 -29.66 -8.05 -14.09
CA CYS A 482 -31.05 -8.47 -13.94
C CYS A 482 -31.77 -7.75 -12.78
N GLU A 483 -31.14 -7.59 -11.61
CA GLU A 483 -31.77 -6.93 -10.47
C GLU A 483 -32.05 -5.43 -10.71
N ILE A 484 -31.11 -4.72 -11.36
CA ILE A 484 -31.24 -3.29 -11.64
C ILE A 484 -32.14 -3.04 -12.87
N VAL A 485 -31.92 -3.77 -13.96
CA VAL A 485 -32.58 -3.50 -15.25
C VAL A 485 -33.99 -4.10 -15.30
N ASP A 486 -34.14 -5.39 -14.97
CA ASP A 486 -35.42 -6.10 -15.03
C ASP A 486 -36.19 -5.98 -13.72
N GLY A 487 -35.51 -6.22 -12.59
CA GLY A 487 -36.09 -6.16 -11.25
C GLY A 487 -36.41 -4.74 -10.75
N LYS A 488 -35.82 -3.70 -11.39
CA LYS A 488 -35.91 -2.28 -11.00
C LYS A 488 -35.58 -2.03 -9.52
N LYS A 489 -34.73 -2.88 -8.94
CA LYS A 489 -34.23 -2.71 -7.58
C LYS A 489 -33.16 -1.61 -7.55
N LYS A 490 -33.00 -1.06 -6.36
CA LYS A 490 -31.80 -0.31 -5.97
C LYS A 490 -31.09 -1.17 -4.95
N ILE A 491 -29.79 -1.38 -5.15
CA ILE A 491 -28.94 -2.14 -4.25
C ILE A 491 -27.93 -1.16 -3.67
N SER A 492 -27.74 -1.15 -2.35
CA SER A 492 -26.74 -0.29 -1.71
C SER A 492 -25.33 -0.71 -2.13
N GLU A 493 -24.37 0.22 -2.11
CA GLU A 493 -22.99 -0.08 -2.50
C GLU A 493 -22.36 -1.20 -1.65
N VAL A 494 -22.71 -1.26 -0.35
CA VAL A 494 -22.30 -2.33 0.57
C VAL A 494 -22.89 -3.68 0.16
N GLU A 495 -24.21 -3.75 -0.06
CA GLU A 495 -24.86 -5.00 -0.51
C GLU A 495 -24.24 -5.53 -1.82
N VAL A 496 -23.81 -4.64 -2.73
CA VAL A 496 -23.13 -5.06 -3.96
C VAL A 496 -21.78 -5.74 -3.67
N ALA A 497 -21.00 -5.23 -2.72
CA ALA A 497 -19.75 -5.86 -2.28
C ALA A 497 -20.01 -7.22 -1.60
N ASP A 498 -20.93 -7.26 -0.63
CA ASP A 498 -21.38 -8.49 0.04
C ASP A 498 -21.85 -9.57 -0.94
N HIS A 499 -22.56 -9.17 -2.00
CA HIS A 499 -23.03 -10.09 -3.02
C HIS A 499 -21.89 -10.61 -3.89
N LEU A 500 -20.93 -9.77 -4.29
CA LEU A 500 -19.76 -10.22 -5.05
C LEU A 500 -18.92 -11.23 -4.26
N GLU A 501 -18.67 -10.98 -2.97
CA GLU A 501 -17.96 -11.92 -2.11
C GLU A 501 -18.68 -13.28 -2.07
N LYS A 502 -20.00 -13.30 -1.93
CA LYS A 502 -20.81 -14.54 -1.99
C LYS A 502 -20.74 -15.27 -3.33
N PHE A 503 -20.40 -14.61 -4.44
CA PHE A 503 -20.10 -15.29 -5.72
C PHE A 503 -18.66 -15.85 -5.75
N ARG A 504 -17.70 -15.13 -5.19
CA ARG A 504 -16.30 -15.56 -5.06
C ARG A 504 -16.13 -16.75 -4.10
N ALA A 505 -16.82 -16.74 -2.96
CA ALA A 505 -16.81 -17.80 -1.96
C ALA A 505 -17.33 -19.16 -2.47
N LYS A 506 -18.04 -19.19 -3.61
CA LYS A 506 -18.43 -20.45 -4.29
C LYS A 506 -17.29 -21.07 -5.11
N GLN A 507 -16.26 -20.30 -5.44
CA GLN A 507 -15.15 -20.75 -6.28
C GLN A 507 -14.17 -21.60 -5.47
N SER A 508 -13.65 -22.66 -6.09
CA SER A 508 -12.70 -23.55 -5.42
C SER A 508 -11.42 -22.80 -5.01
N GLY A 509 -11.05 -22.96 -3.74
CA GLY A 509 -9.82 -22.40 -3.20
C GLY A 509 -9.86 -20.90 -2.92
N PHE A 510 -11.03 -20.25 -2.93
CA PHE A 510 -11.20 -18.89 -2.38
C PHE A 510 -10.80 -18.87 -0.89
N LEU A 511 -10.21 -17.77 -0.44
CA LEU A 511 -9.76 -17.56 0.94
C LEU A 511 -10.39 -16.30 1.55
N ASP A 512 -10.18 -15.16 0.88
CA ASP A 512 -10.63 -13.83 1.29
C ASP A 512 -10.67 -12.92 0.04
N THR A 513 -11.20 -11.71 0.17
CA THR A 513 -10.91 -10.57 -0.69
C THR A 513 -9.41 -10.20 -0.66
N SER A 514 -8.85 -9.67 -1.75
CA SER A 514 -7.44 -9.21 -1.79
C SER A 514 -7.25 -7.74 -1.42
N PHE A 515 -8.36 -7.02 -1.28
CA PHE A 515 -8.49 -5.70 -0.67
C PHE A 515 -9.99 -5.41 -0.45
N GLU A 516 -10.33 -4.43 0.37
CA GLU A 516 -11.71 -4.00 0.58
C GLU A 516 -12.35 -3.50 -0.73
N THR A 517 -13.51 -4.06 -1.09
CA THR A 517 -14.13 -3.81 -2.41
C THR A 517 -14.67 -2.38 -2.53
N ILE A 518 -14.14 -1.63 -3.49
CA ILE A 518 -14.53 -0.26 -3.82
C ILE A 518 -15.79 -0.33 -4.69
N SER A 519 -16.96 -0.09 -4.09
CA SER A 519 -18.27 -0.10 -4.76
C SER A 519 -18.80 1.34 -4.81
N GLY A 520 -18.66 2.04 -5.94
CA GLY A 520 -18.89 3.48 -6.05
C GLY A 520 -19.90 3.87 -7.12
N SER A 521 -21.07 4.37 -6.71
CA SER A 521 -22.15 4.86 -7.57
C SER A 521 -22.11 6.38 -7.72
N GLY A 522 -22.22 6.87 -8.95
CA GLY A 522 -22.29 8.30 -9.26
C GLY A 522 -21.08 9.07 -8.72
N PRO A 523 -21.27 10.10 -7.85
CA PRO A 523 -20.18 10.84 -7.24
C PRO A 523 -19.22 9.98 -6.39
N ASN A 524 -19.68 8.90 -5.77
CA ASN A 524 -18.84 8.05 -4.91
C ASN A 524 -17.74 7.36 -5.74
N GLY A 525 -18.07 6.94 -6.97
CA GLY A 525 -17.09 6.41 -7.93
C GLY A 525 -16.08 7.41 -8.49
N ALA A 526 -16.09 8.68 -8.02
CA ALA A 526 -15.04 9.66 -8.29
C ALA A 526 -14.05 9.82 -7.12
N ILE A 527 -14.31 9.21 -5.96
CA ILE A 527 -13.38 9.14 -4.82
C ILE A 527 -12.54 7.88 -5.02
N VAL A 528 -11.21 8.05 -5.16
CA VAL A 528 -10.32 7.00 -5.68
C VAL A 528 -10.28 5.77 -4.76
N HIS A 529 -10.20 5.98 -3.44
CA HIS A 529 -10.29 4.94 -2.42
C HIS A 529 -11.61 5.09 -1.65
N TYR A 530 -12.73 5.01 -2.37
CA TYR A 530 -14.05 5.07 -1.74
C TYR A 530 -14.33 3.81 -0.92
N ARG A 531 -14.67 3.98 0.36
CA ARG A 531 -15.19 2.94 1.24
C ARG A 531 -16.70 3.14 1.41
N ALA A 532 -17.48 2.12 1.07
CA ALA A 532 -18.92 2.15 1.28
C ALA A 532 -19.25 1.82 2.75
N GLU A 533 -19.88 2.74 3.47
CA GLU A 533 -20.36 2.48 4.83
C GLU A 533 -21.88 2.26 4.86
N PRO A 534 -22.42 1.29 5.63
CA PRO A 534 -23.86 1.00 5.67
C PRO A 534 -24.75 2.21 6.00
N ALA A 535 -24.24 3.17 6.77
CA ALA A 535 -24.99 4.35 7.21
C ALA A 535 -25.01 5.52 6.20
N THR A 536 -24.04 5.58 5.27
CA THR A 536 -23.80 6.76 4.41
C THR A 536 -23.72 6.43 2.92
N CYS A 537 -23.65 5.15 2.54
CA CYS A 537 -23.41 4.74 1.16
C CYS A 537 -24.53 5.09 0.17
N GLY A 538 -24.12 5.21 -1.09
CA GLY A 538 -25.00 5.36 -2.23
C GLY A 538 -25.72 4.07 -2.61
N HIS A 539 -26.50 4.13 -3.68
CA HIS A 539 -27.16 2.97 -4.26
C HIS A 539 -26.85 2.88 -5.75
N VAL A 540 -26.74 1.67 -6.26
CA VAL A 540 -26.56 1.37 -7.68
C VAL A 540 -27.94 1.31 -8.36
N ASP A 541 -28.12 2.04 -9.45
CA ASP A 541 -29.35 2.06 -10.26
C ASP A 541 -29.05 2.29 -11.76
N ASP A 542 -30.10 2.41 -12.60
CA ASP A 542 -29.97 2.57 -14.05
C ASP A 542 -29.63 3.99 -14.53
N LYS A 543 -29.36 4.94 -13.63
CA LYS A 543 -29.21 6.38 -13.95
C LYS A 543 -27.80 6.92 -13.75
N LEU A 544 -26.96 6.20 -13.01
CA LEU A 544 -25.62 6.61 -12.62
C LEU A 544 -24.55 5.73 -13.28
N LEU A 545 -23.33 6.27 -13.39
CA LEU A 545 -22.16 5.42 -13.57
C LEU A 545 -21.94 4.63 -12.28
N PHE A 546 -21.52 3.38 -12.43
CA PHE A 546 -21.10 2.54 -11.31
C PHE A 546 -19.68 2.05 -11.57
N LEU A 547 -18.79 2.26 -10.60
CA LEU A 547 -17.43 1.72 -10.56
C LEU A 547 -17.38 0.63 -9.50
N LEU A 548 -16.81 -0.51 -9.85
CA LEU A 548 -16.52 -1.60 -8.93
C LEU A 548 -15.05 -1.97 -9.09
N ASP A 549 -14.26 -1.77 -8.04
CA ASP A 549 -12.88 -2.26 -7.92
C ASP A 549 -12.81 -3.34 -6.86
N SER A 550 -12.22 -4.48 -7.19
CA SER A 550 -12.31 -5.65 -6.31
C SER A 550 -11.32 -6.73 -6.69
N GLY A 551 -10.91 -7.55 -5.72
CA GLY A 551 -10.08 -8.72 -5.97
C GLY A 551 -10.26 -9.81 -4.91
N ALA A 552 -9.60 -10.95 -5.11
CA ALA A 552 -9.67 -12.10 -4.22
C ALA A 552 -8.30 -12.79 -4.03
N GLN A 553 -8.11 -13.33 -2.84
CA GLN A 553 -7.07 -14.31 -2.52
C GLN A 553 -7.61 -15.72 -2.77
N PHE A 554 -6.87 -16.49 -3.57
CA PHE A 554 -7.03 -17.93 -3.72
C PHE A 554 -5.79 -18.66 -3.19
N VAL A 555 -5.92 -19.97 -2.93
CA VAL A 555 -4.80 -20.83 -2.49
C VAL A 555 -3.59 -20.84 -3.45
N ASP A 556 -3.83 -20.54 -4.72
CA ASP A 556 -2.92 -20.63 -5.87
C ASP A 556 -2.67 -19.28 -6.58
N GLY A 557 -3.30 -18.18 -6.17
CA GLY A 557 -3.10 -16.87 -6.80
C GLY A 557 -3.95 -15.74 -6.23
N THR A 558 -3.63 -14.51 -6.62
CA THR A 558 -4.33 -13.28 -6.19
C THR A 558 -4.89 -12.57 -7.41
N THR A 559 -6.11 -12.03 -7.32
CA THR A 559 -6.75 -11.24 -8.38
C THR A 559 -6.97 -9.79 -7.97
N ASP A 560 -7.05 -8.92 -8.98
CA ASP A 560 -7.35 -7.50 -8.87
C ASP A 560 -8.01 -7.07 -10.20
N ILE A 561 -9.19 -6.43 -10.14
CA ILE A 561 -9.99 -6.11 -11.33
C ILE A 561 -11.04 -5.01 -11.10
N THR A 562 -10.80 -3.85 -11.72
CA THR A 562 -11.77 -2.75 -11.84
C THR A 562 -12.69 -2.90 -13.05
N ARG A 563 -13.97 -2.57 -12.91
CA ARG A 563 -14.90 -2.31 -14.03
C ARG A 563 -15.75 -1.07 -13.76
N THR A 564 -16.04 -0.31 -14.81
CA THR A 564 -16.99 0.81 -14.76
C THR A 564 -18.09 0.59 -15.79
N VAL A 565 -19.34 0.65 -15.34
CA VAL A 565 -20.54 0.36 -16.14
C VAL A 565 -21.61 1.44 -15.98
N HIS A 566 -22.66 1.35 -16.79
CA HIS A 566 -23.87 2.17 -16.67
C HIS A 566 -25.06 1.34 -17.14
N PHE A 567 -26.04 1.07 -16.26
CA PHE A 567 -27.13 0.14 -16.58
C PHE A 567 -28.26 0.73 -17.43
N GLY A 568 -28.35 2.07 -17.52
CA GLY A 568 -29.21 2.78 -18.49
C GLY A 568 -28.43 3.52 -19.58
N ALA A 569 -28.76 4.79 -19.84
CA ALA A 569 -28.18 5.58 -20.93
C ALA A 569 -27.12 6.62 -20.47
N PRO A 570 -25.81 6.35 -20.60
CA PRO A 570 -24.78 7.32 -20.19
C PRO A 570 -24.70 8.53 -21.13
N SER A 571 -24.38 9.69 -20.54
CA SER A 571 -24.17 10.97 -21.23
C SER A 571 -22.95 10.96 -22.15
N SER A 572 -22.91 11.92 -23.09
CA SER A 572 -21.77 12.10 -23.99
C SER A 572 -20.45 12.33 -23.27
N ARG A 573 -20.46 13.04 -22.13
CA ARG A 573 -19.25 13.31 -21.33
C ARG A 573 -18.74 12.06 -20.62
N GLN A 574 -19.63 11.26 -20.04
CA GLN A 574 -19.27 9.99 -19.42
C GLN A 574 -18.66 9.03 -20.46
N LYS A 575 -19.27 8.93 -21.65
CA LYS A 575 -18.73 8.16 -22.79
C LYS A 575 -17.35 8.65 -23.22
N GLU A 576 -17.16 9.97 -23.33
CA GLU A 576 -15.87 10.59 -23.69
C GLU A 576 -14.77 10.23 -22.68
N CYS A 577 -15.03 10.42 -21.38
CA CYS A 577 -14.08 10.09 -20.31
C CYS A 577 -13.72 8.61 -20.30
N PHE A 578 -14.71 7.72 -20.32
CA PHE A 578 -14.50 6.27 -20.37
C PHE A 578 -13.67 5.86 -21.60
N THR A 579 -13.98 6.40 -22.78
CA THR A 579 -13.23 6.10 -24.02
C THR A 579 -11.77 6.50 -23.93
N ARG A 580 -11.44 7.65 -23.31
CA ARG A 580 -10.06 8.11 -23.13
C ARG A 580 -9.26 7.18 -22.20
N VAL A 581 -9.85 6.74 -21.09
CA VAL A 581 -9.22 5.76 -20.18
C VAL A 581 -8.96 4.44 -20.91
N LEU A 582 -9.97 3.93 -21.62
CA LEU A 582 -9.86 2.70 -22.40
C LEU A 582 -8.81 2.79 -23.52
N GLN A 583 -8.61 3.97 -24.12
CA GLN A 583 -7.55 4.19 -25.11
C GLN A 583 -6.16 4.05 -24.50
N VAL A 584 -5.91 4.63 -23.33
CA VAL A 584 -4.61 4.51 -22.64
C VAL A 584 -4.28 3.05 -22.34
N LEU A 585 -5.24 2.29 -21.79
CA LEU A 585 -5.07 0.86 -21.49
C LEU A 585 -4.73 0.03 -22.74
N ASN A 586 -5.35 0.31 -23.89
CA ASN A 586 -5.11 -0.41 -25.15
C ASN A 586 -3.85 0.06 -25.92
N CYS A 587 -3.23 1.17 -25.51
CA CYS A 587 -2.11 1.79 -26.19
C CYS A 587 -0.74 1.47 -25.58
N SER A 588 -0.65 0.64 -24.54
CA SER A 588 0.63 0.19 -23.98
C SER A 588 1.46 -0.57 -25.03
N PRO A 589 2.60 -0.05 -25.52
CA PRO A 589 3.29 -0.62 -26.69
C PRO A 589 3.95 -1.98 -26.43
N HIS A 590 4.23 -2.31 -25.17
CA HIS A 590 4.98 -3.50 -24.77
C HIS A 590 4.14 -4.80 -24.69
N LEU A 591 2.82 -4.72 -24.90
CA LEU A 591 1.94 -5.91 -24.94
C LEU A 591 1.70 -6.43 -26.38
N ARG A 592 2.56 -6.07 -27.35
CA ARG A 592 2.45 -6.47 -28.77
C ARG A 592 3.75 -7.00 -29.39
N SER A 593 4.80 -7.20 -28.59
CA SER A 593 6.08 -7.80 -29.01
C SER A 593 6.18 -9.24 -28.51
#